data_AF-A0A2N5SYN7-F1
#
_entry.id   AF-A0A2N5SYN7-F1
#
_cell.length_a   1.000
_cell.length_b   1.000
_cell.length_c   1.000
_cell.angle_alpha   90.00
_cell.angle_beta   90.00
_cell.angle_gamma   90.00
#
_symmetry.space_group_name_H-M   'P 1'
#
loop_
_entity.id
_entity.type
_entity.pdbx_description
1 polymer ?
#
loop_
_entity_poly.entity_id
_entity_poly.type
_entity_poly.pdbx_seq_one_letter_code
_entity_poly.pdbx_strand_id
1 'polypeptide(L)'
;MEVVLYYCLRQVLKKRKIALNPEDYPNLETSKWNAVVEECYQSYCTGAACKEAKDCKCPKLYNTLIMLHDFSTVVEAKRAMKGGDVGRLMIV
;
A
#
# COMPACT_ATOMS: atom_id res chain seq x y z
N MET A 1 3.27 4.97 -10.77
CA MET A 1 2.88 4.13 -9.61
C MET A 1 3.94 4.11 -8.52
N GLU A 2 5.19 3.80 -8.85
CA GLU A 2 6.30 3.75 -7.88
C GLU A 2 6.44 5.01 -7.01
N VAL A 3 6.45 6.21 -7.61
CA VAL A 3 6.52 7.49 -6.87
C VAL A 3 5.35 7.68 -5.90
N VAL A 4 4.16 7.22 -6.27
CA VAL A 4 2.94 7.34 -5.43
C VAL A 4 3.02 6.38 -4.25
N LEU A 5 3.44 5.13 -4.48
CA LEU A 5 3.67 4.16 -3.42
C LEU A 5 4.75 4.63 -2.44
N TYR A 6 5.85 5.20 -2.97
CA TYR A 6 6.89 5.79 -2.14
C TYR A 6 6.35 6.96 -1.28
N TYR A 7 5.50 7.81 -1.86
CA TYR A 7 4.83 8.88 -1.10
C TYR A 7 3.93 8.31 0.00
N CYS A 8 3.08 7.32 -0.29
CA CYS A 8 2.23 6.64 0.68
C CYS A 8 3.03 6.06 1.84
N LEU A 9 4.12 5.36 1.53
CA LEU A 9 5.02 4.78 2.53
C LEU A 9 5.65 5.86 3.43
N ARG A 10 6.06 6.99 2.84
CA ARG A 10 6.57 8.14 3.61
C ARG A 10 5.52 8.74 4.54
N GLN A 11 4.25 8.77 4.16
CA GLN A 11 3.18 9.25 5.05
C GLN A 11 3.02 8.34 6.27
N VAL A 12 3.06 7.01 6.08
CA VAL A 12 3.00 6.04 7.19
C VAL A 12 4.21 6.16 8.10
N LEU A 13 5.42 6.27 7.55
CA LEU A 13 6.65 6.47 8.32
C LEU A 13 6.59 7.76 9.14
N LYS A 14 6.11 8.86 8.53
CA LYS A 14 5.90 10.14 9.23
C LYS A 14 4.87 10.01 10.35
N LYS A 15 3.74 9.34 10.12
CA LYS A 15 2.70 9.08 11.14
C LYS A 15 3.26 8.28 12.32
N ARG A 16 4.15 7.32 12.05
CA ARG A 16 4.87 6.52 13.04
C ARG A 16 6.08 7.23 13.67
N LYS A 17 6.33 8.49 13.30
CA LYS A 17 7.48 9.29 13.78
C LYS A 17 8.84 8.62 13.51
N ILE A 18 8.93 7.86 12.42
CA ILE A 18 10.18 7.27 11.94
C ILE A 18 10.87 8.30 11.04
N ALA A 19 11.98 8.85 11.51
CA ALA A 19 12.78 9.80 10.75
C ALA A 19 13.59 9.08 9.66
N LEU A 20 13.56 9.60 8.44
CA LEU A 20 14.41 9.15 7.35
C LEU A 20 15.53 10.17 7.17
N ASN A 21 16.73 9.84 7.65
CA ASN A 21 17.91 10.66 7.41
C ASN A 21 18.71 10.01 6.25
N PRO A 22 18.97 10.72 5.15
CA PRO A 22 19.70 10.16 4.01
C PRO A 22 21.12 9.66 4.36
N GLU A 23 21.74 10.29 5.36
CA GLU A 23 23.07 9.95 5.86
C GLU A 23 23.07 8.80 6.88
N ASP A 24 21.91 8.53 7.52
CA ASP A 24 21.78 7.54 8.59
C ASP A 24 20.34 7.01 8.67
N TYR A 25 20.04 6.02 7.83
CA TYR A 25 18.71 5.41 7.82
C TYR A 25 18.47 4.64 9.12
N PRO A 26 17.26 4.73 9.70
CA PRO A 26 16.96 4.01 10.92
C PRO A 26 17.05 2.49 10.68
N ASN A 27 17.83 1.81 11.53
CA ASN A 27 17.81 0.36 11.56
C ASN A 27 16.49 -0.11 12.21
N LEU A 28 15.56 -0.54 11.37
CA LEU A 28 14.25 -1.02 11.79
C LEU A 28 14.26 -2.53 11.92
N GLU A 29 13.77 -3.01 13.06
CA GLU A 29 13.45 -4.42 13.21
C GLU A 29 12.45 -4.86 12.13
N THR A 30 12.66 -6.04 11.56
CA THR A 30 11.84 -6.59 10.47
C THR A 30 10.34 -6.59 10.81
N SER A 31 9.99 -6.89 12.06
CA SER A 31 8.59 -6.88 12.52
C SER A 31 7.96 -5.48 12.42
N LYS A 32 8.69 -4.43 12.82
CA LYS A 32 8.28 -3.03 12.73
C LYS A 32 8.17 -2.60 11.27
N TRP A 33 9.12 -3.00 10.43
CA TRP A 33 9.06 -2.73 9.01
C TRP A 33 7.83 -3.38 8.35
N ASN A 34 7.55 -4.65 8.64
CA ASN A 34 6.36 -5.33 8.13
C ASN A 34 5.08 -4.63 8.57
N ALA A 35 5.02 -4.12 9.80
CA ALA A 35 3.87 -3.34 10.27
C ALA A 35 3.71 -1.99 9.53
N VAL A 36 4.80 -1.34 9.13
CA VAL A 36 4.77 -0.13 8.29
C VAL A 36 4.22 -0.47 6.90
N VAL A 37 4.71 -1.55 6.30
CA VAL A 37 4.27 -2.00 4.97
C VAL A 37 2.79 -2.38 5.00
N GLU A 38 2.35 -3.13 6.01
CA GLU A 38 0.95 -3.52 6.17
C GLU A 38 0.03 -2.31 6.36
N GLU A 39 0.41 -1.35 7.20
CA GLU A 39 -0.38 -0.12 7.35
C GLU A 39 -0.48 0.66 6.04
N CYS A 40 0.62 0.75 5.27
CA CYS A 40 0.61 1.39 3.95
C CYS A 40 -0.34 0.67 2.98
N TYR A 41 -0.31 -0.66 2.97
CA TYR A 41 -1.21 -1.46 2.17
C TYR A 41 -2.69 -1.22 2.54
N GLN A 42 -3.03 -1.36 3.82
CA GLN A 42 -4.40 -1.19 4.32
C GLN A 42 -4.95 0.22 4.04
N SER A 43 -4.10 1.25 4.19
CA SER A 43 -4.51 2.65 4.06
C SER A 43 -4.69 3.13 2.62
N TYR A 44 -4.11 2.45 1.62
CA TYR A 44 -4.02 2.99 0.25
C TYR A 44 -4.32 2.01 -0.87
N CYS A 45 -4.13 0.70 -0.66
CA CYS A 45 -4.21 -0.32 -1.71
C CYS A 45 -5.48 -1.18 -1.65
N THR A 46 -6.33 -0.99 -0.62
CA THR A 46 -7.53 -1.81 -0.43
C THR A 46 -8.79 -1.13 -0.98
N GLY A 47 -9.79 -1.95 -1.34
CA GLY A 47 -11.11 -1.42 -1.73
C GLY A 47 -11.78 -0.60 -0.62
N ALA A 48 -11.49 -0.92 0.65
CA ALA A 48 -11.96 -0.15 1.80
C ALA A 48 -11.39 1.28 1.81
N ALA A 49 -10.08 1.44 1.56
CA ALA A 49 -9.44 2.75 1.44
C ALA A 49 -10.03 3.57 0.27
N CYS A 50 -10.30 2.93 -0.87
CA CYS A 50 -11.00 3.58 -1.98
C CYS A 50 -12.40 4.06 -1.58
N LYS A 51 -13.17 3.23 -0.87
CA LYS A 51 -14.51 3.60 -0.40
C LYS A 51 -14.46 4.79 0.56
N GLU A 52 -13.55 4.78 1.53
CA GLU A 52 -13.37 5.89 2.47
C GLU A 52 -13.02 7.21 1.75
N ALA A 53 -12.10 7.16 0.77
CA ALA A 53 -11.75 8.34 -0.02
C ALA A 53 -12.91 8.89 -0.85
N LYS A 54 -13.78 7.99 -1.36
CA LYS A 54 -15.01 8.36 -2.07
C LYS A 54 -15.99 9.08 -1.12
N ASP A 55 -16.18 8.52 0.07
CA ASP A 55 -17.10 9.05 1.08
C ASP A 55 -16.64 10.41 1.63
N CYS A 56 -15.32 10.63 1.71
CA CYS A 56 -14.70 11.92 2.02
C CYS A 56 -14.84 12.99 0.91
N LYS A 57 -15.54 12.69 -0.19
CA LYS A 57 -15.78 13.60 -1.34
C LYS A 57 -14.49 14.24 -1.86
N CYS A 58 -13.39 13.49 -1.92
CA CYS A 58 -12.12 13.92 -2.50
C CYS A 58 -11.82 13.16 -3.81
N PRO A 59 -12.34 13.62 -4.97
CA PRO A 59 -12.22 12.86 -6.23
C PRO A 59 -10.78 12.57 -6.65
N LYS A 60 -9.86 13.51 -6.38
CA LYS A 60 -8.43 13.34 -6.69
C LYS A 60 -7.81 12.19 -5.87
N LEU A 61 -8.12 12.13 -4.58
CA LEU A 61 -7.65 11.06 -3.72
C LEU A 61 -8.26 9.73 -4.16
N TYR A 62 -9.58 9.69 -4.34
CA TYR A 62 -10.29 8.48 -4.81
C TYR A 62 -9.68 7.92 -6.10
N ASN A 63 -9.51 8.75 -7.13
CA ASN A 63 -8.93 8.31 -8.40
C ASN A 63 -7.48 7.79 -8.23
N THR A 64 -6.71 8.40 -7.32
CA THR A 64 -5.35 7.95 -7.01
C THR A 64 -5.36 6.59 -6.33
N LEU A 65 -6.26 6.36 -5.37
CA LEU A 65 -6.37 5.09 -4.66
C LEU A 65 -6.88 3.97 -5.57
N ILE A 66 -7.79 4.26 -6.50
CA ILE A 66 -8.22 3.28 -7.51
C ILE A 66 -7.02 2.79 -8.33
N MET A 67 -6.16 3.70 -8.82
CA MET A 67 -4.95 3.28 -9.53
C MET A 67 -4.02 2.42 -8.66
N LEU A 68 -3.87 2.75 -7.37
CA LEU A 68 -3.03 1.98 -6.44
C LEU A 68 -3.61 0.59 -6.16
N HIS A 69 -4.92 0.51 -5.96
CA HIS A 69 -5.66 -0.74 -5.80
C HIS A 69 -5.46 -1.64 -7.03
N ASP A 70 -5.72 -1.12 -8.23
CA ASP A 70 -5.61 -1.92 -9.47
C ASP A 70 -4.18 -2.38 -9.74
N PHE A 71 -3.19 -1.54 -9.40
CA PHE A 71 -1.79 -1.97 -9.43
C PHE A 71 -1.52 -3.10 -8.42
N SER A 72 -2.04 -2.98 -7.20
CA SER A 72 -1.86 -3.99 -6.15
C SER A 72 -2.46 -5.33 -6.53
N THR A 73 -3.68 -5.34 -7.09
CA THR A 73 -4.35 -6.58 -7.52
C THR A 73 -3.56 -7.31 -8.59
N VAL A 74 -2.96 -6.60 -9.56
CA VAL A 74 -2.09 -7.20 -10.58
C VAL A 74 -0.84 -7.84 -9.96
N VAL A 75 -0.21 -7.16 -8.98
CA VAL A 75 0.97 -7.69 -8.29
C VAL A 75 0.61 -8.92 -7.46
N GLU A 76 -0.50 -8.89 -6.74
CA GLU A 76 -1.02 -10.00 -5.95
C GLU A 76 -1.38 -11.19 -6.83
N ALA A 77 -2.08 -10.96 -7.95
CA ALA A 77 -2.39 -11.98 -8.94
C ALA A 77 -1.12 -12.64 -9.48
N LYS A 78 -0.13 -11.83 -9.87
CA LYS A 78 1.18 -12.35 -10.33
C LYS A 78 1.87 -13.20 -9.26
N ARG A 79 1.80 -12.80 -7.99
CA ARG A 79 2.37 -13.55 -6.87
C ARG A 79 1.63 -14.86 -6.63
N ALA A 80 0.30 -14.83 -6.61
CA ALA A 80 -0.56 -16.00 -6.44
C ALA A 80 -0.33 -17.03 -7.55
N MET A 81 -0.27 -16.59 -8.81
CA MET A 81 0.05 -17.46 -9.95
C MET A 81 1.43 -18.12 -9.81
N LYS A 82 2.45 -17.36 -9.39
CA LYS A 82 3.80 -17.92 -9.16
C LYS A 82 3.86 -18.88 -7.98
N GLY A 83 3.03 -18.68 -6.97
CA GLY A 83 2.94 -19.55 -5.79
C GLY A 83 2.07 -20.78 -5.98
N GLY A 84 1.44 -20.97 -7.15
CA GLY A 84 0.48 -22.05 -7.40
C GLY A 84 -0.89 -21.85 -6.75
N ASP A 85 -1.14 -20.68 -6.13
CA ASP A 85 -2.39 -20.34 -5.45
C ASP A 85 -3.37 -19.62 -6.40
N VAL A 86 -3.52 -20.16 -7.61
CA VAL A 86 -4.39 -19.58 -8.65
C VAL A 86 -5.86 -19.59 -8.24
N GLY A 87 -6.26 -20.53 -7.38
CA GLY A 87 -7.64 -20.66 -6.90
C GLY A 87 -8.17 -19.40 -6.20
N ARG A 88 -7.30 -18.63 -5.52
CA ARG A 88 -7.66 -17.35 -4.92
C ARG A 88 -8.02 -16.25 -5.93
N LEU A 89 -7.63 -16.39 -7.19
CA LEU A 89 -7.94 -15.43 -8.25
C LEU A 89 -9.23 -15.77 -9.00
N MET A 90 -9.77 -16.98 -8.80
CA MET A 90 -11.03 -17.41 -9.40
C MET A 90 -12.26 -17.04 -8.55
N ILE A 91 -12.04 -16.62 -7.30
CA ILE A 91 -13.09 -16.11 -6.41
C ILE A 91 -13.04 -14.58 -6.49
N VAL A 92 -13.73 -14.01 -7.47
CA VAL A 92 -14.03 -12.59 -7.58
C VAL A 92 -15.52 -12.44 -7.74
#